data_AF-A0A850Q4B9-F1
#
_entry.id   AF-A0A850Q4B9-F1
#
_cell.length_a   1.000
_cell.length_b   1.000
_cell.length_c   1.000
_cell.angle_alpha   90.00
_cell.angle_beta   90.00
_cell.angle_gamma   90.00
#
_symmetry.space_group_name_H-M   'P 1'
#
loop_
_entity.id
_entity.type
_entity.pdbx_description
1 polymer ?
#
loop_
_entity_poly.entity_id
_entity_poly.type
_entity_poly.pdbx_seq_one_letter_code
_entity_poly.pdbx_strand_id
1 'polypeptide(L)'
;MNEALIPNQENKEEKLIFLKEINNLLNDEWTDEIPEEIIHGPHQNSEGKDYKVRIAWFGGILIKLENGISVGFLPKEFMDDLIKFKNEFKSSNPGYTSWEDKGKTPIEQVKKGNEILNKAKEYIEKQL
;
A
#
# COMPACT_ATOMS: atom_id res chain seq x y z
N MET A 1 20.07 5.54 -36.68
CA MET A 1 18.59 5.41 -36.58
C MET A 1 18.27 5.38 -35.11
N ASN A 2 17.65 6.44 -34.60
CA ASN A 2 17.16 6.47 -33.21
C ASN A 2 15.84 5.73 -33.19
N GLU A 3 15.85 4.47 -32.75
CA GLU A 3 14.60 3.80 -32.37
C GLU A 3 14.13 4.44 -31.06
N ALA A 4 13.16 5.33 -31.18
CA ALA A 4 12.38 5.75 -30.04
C ALA A 4 11.67 4.50 -29.51
N LEU A 5 12.04 4.07 -28.29
CA LEU A 5 11.33 3.07 -27.51
C LEU A 5 9.88 3.55 -27.31
N ILE A 6 8.98 3.09 -28.18
CA ILE A 6 7.54 3.17 -27.93
C ILE A 6 7.31 2.31 -26.68
N PRO A 7 6.77 2.85 -25.57
CA PRO A 7 6.40 2.02 -24.44
C PRO A 7 5.46 0.93 -24.94
N ASN A 8 5.86 -0.33 -24.79
CA ASN A 8 5.09 -1.48 -25.24
C ASN A 8 3.66 -1.35 -24.68
N GLN A 9 2.61 -1.41 -25.50
CA GLN A 9 1.23 -1.10 -25.07
C GLN A 9 0.79 -1.96 -23.87
N GLU A 10 1.29 -3.20 -23.79
CA GLU A 10 1.12 -4.11 -22.65
C GLU A 10 1.64 -3.51 -21.33
N ASN A 11 2.80 -2.84 -21.35
CA ASN A 11 3.39 -2.22 -20.16
C ASN A 11 2.52 -1.06 -19.63
N LYS A 12 1.82 -0.34 -20.52
CA LYS A 12 0.92 0.75 -20.13
C LYS A 12 -0.34 0.22 -19.43
N GLU A 13 -0.93 -0.86 -19.93
CA GLU A 13 -2.12 -1.47 -19.33
C GLU A 13 -1.80 -2.05 -17.95
N GLU A 14 -0.67 -2.76 -17.81
CA GLU A 14 -0.25 -3.31 -16.52
C GLU A 14 0.05 -2.20 -15.49
N LYS A 15 0.65 -1.08 -15.91
CA LYS A 15 0.86 0.09 -15.05
C LYS A 15 -0.46 0.74 -14.61
N LEU A 16 -1.47 0.79 -15.49
CA LEU A 16 -2.80 1.28 -15.14
C LEU A 16 -3.49 0.36 -14.12
N ILE A 17 -3.35 -0.96 -14.27
CA ILE A 17 -3.85 -1.94 -13.29
C ILE A 17 -3.14 -1.70 -11.95
N PHE A 18 -1.81 -1.62 -11.94
CA PHE A 18 -1.04 -1.34 -10.73
C PHE A 18 -1.45 -0.01 -10.06
N LEU A 19 -1.62 1.06 -10.85
CA LEU A 19 -2.10 2.36 -10.36
C LEU A 19 -3.50 2.25 -9.74
N LYS A 20 -4.40 1.46 -10.32
CA LYS A 20 -5.72 1.19 -9.74
C LYS A 20 -5.59 0.50 -8.39
N GLU A 21 -4.72 -0.49 -8.26
CA GLU A 21 -4.48 -1.19 -6.99
C GLU A 21 -3.95 -0.26 -5.90
N ILE A 22 -3.02 0.65 -6.25
CA ILE A 22 -2.54 1.70 -5.32
C ILE A 22 -3.68 2.63 -4.90
N ASN A 23 -4.53 3.06 -5.82
CA ASN A 23 -5.68 3.91 -5.51
C ASN A 23 -6.73 3.19 -4.64
N ASN A 24 -6.92 1.87 -4.81
CA ASN A 24 -7.81 1.08 -3.95
C ASN A 24 -7.33 1.05 -2.50
N LEU A 25 -6.02 0.91 -2.29
CA LEU A 25 -5.40 0.98 -0.96
C LEU A 25 -5.47 2.38 -0.34
N LEU A 26 -5.57 3.42 -1.18
CA LEU A 26 -5.71 4.81 -0.75
C LEU A 26 -7.16 5.22 -0.43
N ASN A 27 -8.19 4.75 -1.13
CA ASN A 27 -9.52 5.40 -1.04
C ASN A 27 -10.75 4.49 -0.95
N ASP A 28 -10.82 3.36 -1.67
CA ASP A 28 -12.14 2.78 -1.99
C ASP A 28 -12.52 1.53 -1.19
N GLU A 29 -11.56 0.68 -0.82
CA GLU A 29 -11.82 -0.50 0.03
C GLU A 29 -11.52 -0.22 1.51
N TRP A 30 -10.80 0.88 1.77
CA TRP A 30 -10.29 1.23 3.09
C TRP A 30 -10.64 2.67 3.46
N THR A 31 -11.25 2.88 4.62
CA THR A 31 -11.53 4.22 5.15
C THR A 31 -10.37 4.76 5.99
N ASP A 32 -10.10 6.06 5.84
CA ASP A 32 -9.21 6.86 6.70
C ASP A 32 -9.85 7.20 8.06
N GLU A 33 -11.15 6.94 8.21
CA GLU A 33 -11.87 7.11 9.47
C GLU A 33 -11.21 6.27 10.57
N ILE A 34 -11.01 6.84 11.75
CA ILE A 34 -10.51 6.07 12.90
C ILE A 34 -11.74 5.65 13.71
N PRO A 35 -11.99 4.34 13.87
CA PRO A 35 -13.16 3.87 14.59
C PRO A 35 -13.10 4.29 16.07
N GLU A 36 -14.22 4.81 16.59
CA GLU A 36 -14.35 5.27 17.97
C GLU A 36 -14.16 4.13 18.99
N GLU A 37 -14.53 2.90 18.63
CA GLU A 37 -14.39 1.71 19.47
C GLU A 37 -13.20 0.80 19.07
N ILE A 38 -12.75 -0.02 20.02
CA ILE A 38 -11.75 -1.05 19.75
C ILE A 38 -12.41 -2.19 18.96
N ILE A 39 -12.15 -2.22 17.66
CA ILE A 39 -12.63 -3.27 16.78
C ILE A 39 -11.93 -4.60 17.13
N HIS A 40 -12.69 -5.55 17.66
CA HIS A 40 -12.28 -6.95 17.77
C HIS A 40 -12.95 -7.78 16.66
N GLY A 41 -12.41 -7.76 15.44
CA GLY A 41 -12.91 -8.59 14.32
C GLY A 41 -13.22 -7.82 13.03
N PRO A 42 -13.99 -8.39 12.09
CA PRO A 42 -14.34 -7.74 10.83
C PRO A 42 -15.46 -6.69 11.05
N HIS A 43 -15.19 -5.62 11.81
CA HIS A 43 -16.05 -4.44 11.76
C HIS A 43 -15.66 -3.58 10.56
N GLN A 44 -16.52 -3.59 9.56
CA GLN A 44 -16.55 -2.59 8.53
C GLN A 44 -17.24 -1.33 9.07
N ASN A 45 -17.00 -0.17 8.47
CA ASN A 45 -17.81 1.01 8.76
C ASN A 45 -19.26 0.84 8.23
N SER A 46 -20.11 1.85 8.41
CA SER A 46 -21.51 1.83 7.94
C SER A 46 -21.67 1.64 6.43
N GLU A 47 -20.60 1.86 5.66
CA GLU A 47 -20.56 1.66 4.20
C GLU A 47 -20.02 0.28 3.79
N GLY A 48 -19.67 -0.60 4.75
CA GLY A 48 -19.06 -1.89 4.44
C GLY A 48 -17.58 -1.82 4.06
N LYS A 49 -16.87 -0.73 4.39
CA LYS A 49 -15.42 -0.58 4.13
C LYS A 49 -14.59 -1.00 5.34
N ASP A 50 -13.42 -1.57 5.09
CA ASP A 50 -12.45 -1.87 6.14
C ASP A 50 -11.68 -0.61 6.58
N TYR A 51 -11.08 -0.63 7.75
CA TYR A 51 -10.33 0.52 8.28
C TYR A 51 -8.83 0.41 7.99
N LYS A 52 -8.17 1.48 7.54
CA LYS A 52 -6.72 1.48 7.28
C LYS A 52 -5.86 1.17 8.49
N VAL A 53 -6.38 1.38 9.71
CA VAL A 53 -5.72 0.99 10.97
C VAL A 53 -5.60 -0.52 11.16
N ARG A 54 -6.00 -1.36 10.20
CA ARG A 54 -5.87 -2.82 10.28
C ARG A 54 -4.50 -3.29 9.80
N ILE A 55 -4.02 -4.39 10.38
CA ILE A 55 -2.75 -5.04 9.97
C ILE A 55 -2.84 -5.55 8.52
N ALA A 56 -4.02 -6.01 8.10
CA ALA A 56 -4.25 -6.46 6.72
C ALA A 56 -3.99 -5.36 5.67
N TRP A 57 -4.37 -4.11 5.95
CA TRP A 57 -4.06 -2.98 5.07
C TRP A 57 -2.55 -2.77 4.94
N PHE A 58 -1.83 -2.80 6.07
CA PHE A 58 -0.37 -2.72 6.09
C PHE A 58 0.28 -3.85 5.27
N GLY A 59 -0.21 -5.08 5.42
CA GLY A 59 0.23 -6.23 4.61
C GLY A 59 -0.04 -6.03 3.11
N GLY A 60 -1.20 -5.46 2.77
CA GLY A 60 -1.57 -5.11 1.40
C GLY A 60 -0.59 -4.13 0.76
N ILE A 61 -0.18 -3.09 1.49
CA ILE A 61 0.85 -2.14 1.03
C ILE A 61 2.15 -2.84 0.67
N LEU A 62 2.66 -3.68 1.59
CA LEU A 62 3.93 -4.37 1.39
C LEU A 62 3.86 -5.25 0.14
N ILE A 63 2.83 -6.09 0.02
CA ILE A 63 2.68 -7.03 -1.10
C ILE A 63 2.62 -6.27 -2.43
N LYS A 64 1.80 -5.22 -2.52
CA LYS A 64 1.63 -4.47 -3.77
C LYS A 64 2.90 -3.76 -4.17
N LEU A 65 3.57 -3.08 -3.25
CA LEU A 65 4.78 -2.33 -3.58
C LEU A 65 5.98 -3.26 -3.84
N GLU A 66 6.14 -4.36 -3.11
CA GLU A 66 7.15 -5.39 -3.40
C GLU A 66 6.96 -5.96 -4.82
N ASN A 67 5.71 -6.27 -5.21
CA ASN A 67 5.39 -6.72 -6.56
C ASN A 67 5.71 -5.64 -7.60
N GLY A 68 5.29 -4.39 -7.38
CA GLY A 68 5.58 -3.26 -8.26
C GLY A 68 7.07 -3.03 -8.50
N ILE A 69 7.91 -3.24 -7.49
CA ILE A 69 9.37 -3.20 -7.63
C ILE A 69 9.88 -4.41 -8.43
N SER A 70 9.39 -5.62 -8.12
CA SER A 70 9.81 -6.86 -8.77
C SER A 70 9.55 -6.86 -10.28
N VAL A 71 8.41 -6.31 -10.71
CA VAL A 71 8.03 -6.23 -12.13
C VAL A 71 8.59 -4.97 -12.83
N GLY A 72 9.32 -4.12 -12.11
CA GLY A 72 9.98 -2.94 -12.66
C GLY A 72 9.09 -1.71 -12.86
N PHE A 73 7.90 -1.68 -12.24
CA PHE A 73 7.03 -0.49 -12.25
C PHE A 73 7.50 0.57 -11.28
N LEU A 74 8.11 0.16 -10.17
CA LEU A 74 8.73 1.03 -9.17
C LEU A 74 10.26 0.84 -9.17
N PRO A 75 11.03 1.89 -8.84
CA PRO A 75 12.47 1.79 -8.74
C PRO A 75 12.86 1.03 -7.47
N LYS A 76 14.03 0.38 -7.49
CA LYS A 76 14.54 -0.41 -6.37
C LYS A 76 14.70 0.39 -5.06
N GLU A 77 14.85 1.69 -5.15
CA GLU A 77 14.95 2.62 -4.00
C GLU A 77 13.71 2.55 -3.09
N PHE A 78 12.53 2.19 -3.62
CA PHE A 78 11.34 1.96 -2.80
C PHE A 78 11.50 0.76 -1.85
N MET A 79 12.41 -0.18 -2.14
CA MET A 79 12.65 -1.33 -1.28
C MET A 79 13.20 -0.91 0.08
N ASP A 80 14.07 0.11 0.12
CA ASP A 80 14.63 0.62 1.38
C ASP A 80 13.54 1.27 2.24
N ASP A 81 12.66 2.05 1.62
CA ASP A 81 11.48 2.64 2.26
C ASP A 81 10.55 1.56 2.82
N LEU A 82 10.31 0.47 2.07
CA LEU A 82 9.48 -0.67 2.52
C LEU A 82 10.11 -1.44 3.68
N ILE A 83 11.41 -1.72 3.62
CA ILE A 83 12.13 -2.40 4.70
C ILE A 83 12.06 -1.57 5.97
N LYS A 84 12.28 -0.25 5.86
CA LYS A 84 12.18 0.67 6.98
C LYS A 84 10.76 0.68 7.56
N PHE A 85 9.75 0.82 6.71
CA PHE A 85 8.34 0.80 7.11
C PHE A 85 7.96 -0.48 7.86
N LYS A 86 8.36 -1.64 7.32
CA LYS A 86 8.18 -2.97 7.94
C LYS A 86 8.84 -3.09 9.31
N ASN A 87 10.08 -2.60 9.46
CA ASN A 87 10.82 -2.67 10.72
C ASN A 87 10.25 -1.74 11.80
N GLU A 88 9.84 -0.53 11.40
CA GLU A 88 9.19 0.42 12.31
C GLU A 88 7.83 -0.10 12.78
N PHE A 89 7.05 -0.71 11.89
CA PHE A 89 5.78 -1.34 12.24
C PHE A 89 5.96 -2.46 13.27
N LYS A 90 6.93 -3.38 13.04
CA LYS A 90 7.23 -4.46 14.00
C LYS A 90 7.66 -3.92 15.36
N SER A 91 8.51 -2.90 15.38
CA SER A 91 8.96 -2.26 16.62
C SER A 91 7.81 -1.61 17.39
N SER A 92 6.84 -1.05 16.66
CA SER A 92 5.66 -0.39 17.25
C SER A 92 4.56 -1.39 17.65
N ASN A 93 4.67 -2.66 17.26
CA ASN A 93 3.71 -3.72 17.53
C ASN A 93 4.42 -5.00 18.02
N PRO A 94 5.01 -5.01 19.23
CA PRO A 94 5.83 -6.12 19.72
C PRO A 94 5.08 -7.44 19.95
N GLY A 95 3.73 -7.44 19.86
CA GLY A 95 2.89 -8.64 19.88
C GLY A 95 2.49 -9.16 18.49
N TYR A 96 2.99 -8.54 17.42
CA TYR A 96 2.75 -8.95 16.05
C TYR A 96 3.47 -10.28 15.75
N THR A 97 2.70 -11.29 15.38
CA THR A 97 3.19 -12.62 14.98
C THR A 97 2.89 -12.94 13.52
N SER A 98 1.82 -12.39 12.95
CA SER A 98 1.41 -12.67 11.56
C SER A 98 0.56 -11.55 10.94
N TRP A 99 0.51 -11.49 9.60
CA TRP A 99 -0.33 -10.53 8.86
C TRP A 99 -1.84 -10.79 9.02
N GLU A 100 -2.21 -11.93 9.61
CA GLU A 100 -3.58 -12.32 9.93
C GLU A 100 -4.02 -11.82 11.33
N ASP A 101 -3.09 -11.21 12.09
CA ASP A 101 -3.37 -10.70 13.43
C ASP A 101 -4.42 -9.58 13.36
N LYS A 102 -5.42 -9.65 14.24
CA LYS A 102 -6.51 -8.66 14.35
C LYS A 102 -6.10 -7.38 15.10
N GLY A 103 -4.80 -7.12 15.19
CA GLY A 103 -4.26 -5.95 15.88
C GLY A 103 -4.57 -4.64 15.15
N LYS A 104 -4.35 -3.52 15.84
CA LYS A 104 -4.44 -2.20 15.25
C LYS A 104 -3.03 -1.71 14.87
N THR A 105 -2.88 -1.30 13.63
CA THR A 105 -1.76 -0.50 13.13
C THR A 105 -1.82 0.89 13.76
N PRO A 106 -0.73 1.38 14.38
CA PRO A 106 -0.67 2.74 14.91
C PRO A 106 -0.97 3.79 13.82
N ILE A 107 -1.65 4.89 14.18
CA ILE A 107 -2.03 5.96 13.23
C ILE A 107 -0.81 6.53 12.50
N GLU A 108 0.33 6.66 13.17
CA GLU A 108 1.56 7.13 12.53
C GLU A 108 2.09 6.18 11.44
N GLN A 109 1.82 4.87 11.58
CA GLN A 109 2.12 3.89 10.53
C GLN A 109 1.10 3.98 9.38
N VAL A 110 -0.15 4.36 9.66
CA VAL A 110 -1.14 4.65 8.61
C VAL A 110 -0.71 5.86 7.78
N LYS A 111 -0.26 6.95 8.43
CA LYS A 111 0.25 8.14 7.73
C LYS A 111 1.45 7.79 6.83
N LYS A 112 2.44 7.07 7.36
CA LYS A 112 3.61 6.61 6.58
C LYS A 112 3.21 5.71 5.42
N GLY A 113 2.28 4.77 5.62
CA GLY A 113 1.77 3.92 4.55
C GLY A 113 1.14 4.74 3.43
N ASN A 114 0.29 5.72 3.76
CA ASN A 114 -0.29 6.66 2.80
C ASN A 114 0.78 7.48 2.06
N GLU A 115 1.83 7.96 2.75
CA GLU A 115 2.95 8.68 2.13
C GLU A 115 3.67 7.83 1.08
N ILE A 116 3.98 6.57 1.40
CA ILE A 116 4.66 5.65 0.47
C ILE A 116 3.76 5.34 -0.73
N LEU A 117 2.47 5.08 -0.50
CA LEU A 117 1.50 4.85 -1.57
C LEU A 117 1.36 6.06 -2.50
N ASN A 118 1.32 7.28 -1.94
CA ASN A 118 1.25 8.51 -2.74
C ASN A 118 2.53 8.72 -3.57
N LYS A 119 3.72 8.48 -2.99
CA LYS A 119 4.98 8.51 -3.76
C LYS A 119 4.97 7.52 -4.92
N ALA A 120 4.50 6.29 -4.68
CA ALA A 120 4.39 5.26 -5.70
C ALA A 120 3.41 5.67 -6.82
N LYS A 121 2.24 6.18 -6.43
CA LYS A 121 1.23 6.73 -7.34
C LYS A 121 1.81 7.81 -8.24
N GLU A 122 2.41 8.85 -7.67
CA GLU A 122 3.00 9.96 -8.43
C GLU A 122 4.09 9.48 -9.39
N TYR A 123 4.88 8.49 -8.99
CA TYR A 123 5.93 7.93 -9.84
C TYR A 123 5.37 7.19 -11.06
N ILE A 124 4.28 6.41 -10.88
CA ILE A 124 3.62 5.69 -11.97
C ILE A 124 2.89 6.66 -12.90
N GLU A 125 2.19 7.65 -12.35
CA GLU A 125 1.46 8.66 -13.13
C GLU A 125 2.39 9.43 -14.08
N LYS A 126 3.65 9.68 -13.68
CA LYS A 126 4.67 10.33 -14.53
C LYS A 126 5.14 9.47 -15.72
N GLN A 127 4.86 8.17 -15.72
CA GLN A 127 5.31 7.22 -16.74
C GLN A 127 4.20 6.77 -17.70
N LEU A 128 2.95 7.18 -17.46
CA LEU A 128 1.77 6.81 -18.24
C LEU A 128 1.50 7.81 -19.38
#